data_AF-A0A4V1SNQ8-F1
#
_entry.id   AF-A0A4V1SNQ8-F1
#
_cell.length_a   1.000
_cell.length_b   1.000
_cell.length_c   1.000
_cell.angle_alpha   90.00
_cell.angle_beta   90.00
_cell.angle_gamma   90.00
#
_symmetry.space_group_name_H-M   'P 1'
#
loop_
_entity.id
_entity.type
_entity.pdbx_description
1 polymer ?
#
loop_
_entity_poly.entity_id
_entity_poly.type
_entity_poly.pdbx_seq_one_letter_code
_entity_poly.pdbx_strand_id
1 'polypeptide(L)'
;MLKQSVKIRHKAERFYEWLFPREIQLSGFLQEVLELVYQGKDIEWKQVKFYYGLPWFMYYAGNEASTMPATYDSHSIHVYYRKSMWSPHSIRGISTVVHECFHVMQFRQVLDGWGLGFFRFFLVLYFSGYASLGRSRKHLIELPAFTEEDKFRECFENAVAELSITDPEEDFYERHEAVLEKFAASCSHISPHAYNINYWQLMHALTPGAFRIGNHKLRRILFFPWMLTWNIIAFSATVFIAILKPILEGILLFGYFILLSAAGVLSLIGM
;
A
#
# COMPACT_ATOMS: atom_id res chain seq x y z
N MET A 1 -8.35 32.45 -26.36
CA MET A 1 -8.66 32.25 -24.92
C MET A 1 -9.12 30.83 -24.59
N LEU A 2 -10.12 30.24 -25.27
CA LEU A 2 -10.63 28.87 -24.98
C LEU A 2 -9.56 27.75 -24.99
N LYS A 3 -8.59 27.76 -25.92
CA LYS A 3 -7.53 26.73 -25.95
C LYS A 3 -6.59 26.80 -24.73
N GLN A 4 -6.40 27.98 -24.15
CA GLN A 4 -5.50 28.20 -23.02
C GLN A 4 -6.14 27.78 -21.70
N SER A 5 -7.45 28.04 -21.53
CA SER A 5 -8.21 27.57 -20.35
C SER A 5 -8.28 26.05 -20.28
N VAL A 6 -8.49 25.36 -21.41
CA VAL A 6 -8.46 23.88 -21.48
C VAL A 6 -7.09 23.33 -21.08
N LYS A 7 -5.99 23.94 -21.54
CA LYS A 7 -4.63 23.50 -21.20
C LYS A 7 -4.29 23.70 -19.73
N ILE A 8 -4.73 24.79 -19.11
CA ILE A 8 -4.54 25.06 -17.67
C ILE A 8 -5.33 24.06 -16.83
N ARG A 9 -6.61 23.83 -17.17
CA ARG A 9 -7.45 22.84 -16.51
C ARG A 9 -6.81 21.45 -16.54
N HIS A 10 -6.36 20.99 -17.69
CA HIS A 10 -5.75 19.67 -17.82
C HIS A 10 -4.41 19.54 -17.06
N LYS A 11 -3.67 20.64 -16.86
CA LYS A 11 -2.48 20.65 -15.99
C LYS A 11 -2.86 20.60 -14.51
N ALA A 12 -3.89 21.35 -14.11
CA ALA A 12 -4.40 21.35 -12.74
C ALA A 12 -4.97 19.98 -12.36
N GLU A 13 -5.75 19.35 -13.25
CA GLU A 13 -6.26 17.98 -13.07
C GLU A 13 -5.12 16.97 -12.91
N ARG A 14 -4.09 17.01 -13.76
CA ARG A 14 -2.92 16.13 -13.63
C ARG A 14 -2.14 16.36 -12.34
N PHE A 15 -1.99 17.61 -11.92
CA PHE A 15 -1.32 17.94 -10.66
C PHE A 15 -2.15 17.45 -9.46
N TYR A 16 -3.47 17.63 -9.51
CA TYR A 16 -4.39 17.14 -8.49
C TYR A 16 -4.34 15.62 -8.39
N GLU A 17 -4.45 14.88 -9.50
CA GLU A 17 -4.33 13.42 -9.51
C GLU A 17 -2.95 12.91 -9.05
N TRP A 18 -1.90 13.70 -9.25
CA TRP A 18 -0.56 13.39 -8.77
C TRP A 18 -0.44 13.54 -7.25
N LEU A 19 -1.15 14.51 -6.66
CA LEU A 19 -1.21 14.70 -5.21
C LEU A 19 -2.22 13.77 -4.52
N PHE A 20 -3.37 13.57 -5.16
CA PHE A 20 -4.53 12.84 -4.65
C PHE A 20 -4.90 11.75 -5.68
N PRO A 21 -4.30 10.56 -5.56
CA PRO A 21 -4.67 9.42 -6.38
C PRO A 21 -6.19 9.20 -6.40
N ARG A 22 -6.71 8.77 -7.54
CA ARG A 22 -8.16 8.56 -7.71
C ARG A 22 -8.58 7.27 -7.01
N GLU A 23 -9.63 7.32 -6.19
CA GLU A 23 -10.17 6.11 -5.55
C GLU A 23 -10.76 5.14 -6.59
N ILE A 24 -10.52 3.85 -6.39
CA ILE A 24 -11.01 2.73 -7.20
C ILE A 24 -12.08 2.01 -6.36
N GLN A 25 -13.24 1.77 -6.97
CA GLN A 25 -14.20 0.80 -6.45
C GLN A 25 -13.84 -0.58 -7.01
N LEU A 26 -13.64 -1.56 -6.13
CA LEU A 26 -13.45 -2.94 -6.56
C LEU A 26 -14.73 -3.46 -7.23
N SER A 27 -14.59 -4.25 -8.29
CA SER A 27 -15.72 -4.98 -8.87
C SER A 27 -16.29 -5.98 -7.86
N GLY A 28 -17.56 -6.35 -8.01
CA GLY A 28 -18.20 -7.37 -7.15
C GLY A 28 -17.41 -8.67 -7.12
N PHE A 29 -17.00 -9.15 -8.30
CA PHE A 29 -16.12 -10.31 -8.45
C PHE A 29 -14.84 -10.23 -7.59
N LEU A 30 -14.11 -9.11 -7.64
CA LEU A 30 -12.86 -8.98 -6.89
C LEU A 30 -13.11 -8.89 -5.37
N GLN A 31 -14.23 -8.30 -4.96
CA GLN A 31 -14.65 -8.32 -3.54
C GLN A 31 -14.93 -9.76 -3.09
N GLU A 32 -15.67 -10.54 -3.88
CA GLU A 32 -15.98 -11.95 -3.58
C GLU A 32 -14.73 -12.83 -3.53
N VAL A 33 -13.77 -12.64 -4.46
CA VAL A 33 -12.46 -13.31 -4.40
C VAL A 33 -11.75 -12.98 -3.08
N LEU A 34 -11.71 -11.71 -2.68
CA LEU A 34 -11.05 -11.30 -1.43
C LEU A 34 -11.76 -11.84 -0.20
N GLU A 35 -13.09 -11.89 -0.20
CA GLU A 35 -13.88 -12.49 0.88
C GLU A 35 -13.63 -13.98 1.02
N LEU A 36 -13.48 -14.71 -0.09
CA LEU A 36 -13.12 -16.14 -0.09
C LEU A 36 -11.70 -16.36 0.43
N VAL A 37 -10.73 -15.62 -0.09
CA VAL A 37 -9.31 -15.75 0.31
C VAL A 37 -9.14 -15.40 1.79
N TYR A 38 -9.71 -14.29 2.24
CA TYR A 38 -9.56 -13.80 3.61
C TYR A 38 -10.73 -14.21 4.52
N GLN A 39 -11.46 -15.26 4.18
CA GLN A 39 -12.59 -15.73 4.97
C GLN A 39 -12.15 -16.06 6.41
N GLY A 40 -12.91 -15.56 7.38
CA GLY A 40 -12.63 -15.75 8.80
C GLY A 40 -11.41 -14.97 9.33
N LYS A 41 -10.85 -14.04 8.54
CA LYS A 41 -9.87 -13.06 9.02
C LYS A 41 -10.56 -11.78 9.47
N ASP A 42 -9.95 -11.13 10.45
CA ASP A 42 -10.43 -9.85 10.98
C ASP A 42 -9.95 -8.69 10.08
N ILE A 43 -10.57 -8.56 8.91
CA ILE A 43 -10.32 -7.46 7.99
C ILE A 43 -11.59 -6.61 7.89
N GLU A 44 -11.52 -5.38 8.40
CA GLU A 44 -12.59 -4.40 8.21
C GLU A 44 -12.46 -3.70 6.85
N TRP A 45 -13.02 -4.32 5.80
CA TRP A 45 -12.93 -3.84 4.42
C TRP A 45 -13.42 -2.40 4.22
N LYS A 46 -14.33 -1.90 5.07
CA LYS A 46 -14.79 -0.50 5.06
C LYS A 46 -13.67 0.51 5.32
N GLN A 47 -12.60 0.06 5.99
CA GLN A 47 -11.42 0.88 6.30
C GLN A 47 -10.30 0.66 5.27
N VAL A 48 -10.52 -0.15 4.24
CA VAL A 48 -9.56 -0.40 3.16
C VAL A 48 -10.03 0.31 1.90
N LYS A 49 -9.18 1.16 1.34
CA LYS A 49 -9.47 1.92 0.13
C LYS A 49 -8.44 1.64 -0.95
N PHE A 50 -8.89 1.56 -2.19
CA PHE A 50 -8.03 1.27 -3.34
C PHE A 50 -7.88 2.52 -4.19
N TYR A 51 -6.70 2.74 -4.77
CA TYR A 51 -6.37 3.96 -5.48
C TYR A 51 -5.60 3.71 -6.76
N TYR A 52 -5.95 4.47 -7.80
CA TYR A 52 -5.29 4.49 -9.09
C TYR A 52 -4.25 5.61 -9.12
N GLY A 53 -2.99 5.20 -9.25
CA GLY A 53 -1.82 6.06 -9.10
C GLY A 53 -1.12 5.86 -7.75
N LEU A 54 0.21 5.97 -7.77
CA LEU A 54 1.01 6.00 -6.55
C LEU A 54 1.02 7.43 -5.98
N PRO A 55 1.08 7.59 -4.65
CA PRO A 55 1.35 8.88 -4.04
C PRO A 55 2.66 9.47 -4.58
N TRP A 56 2.74 10.79 -4.67
CA TRP A 56 3.86 11.50 -5.29
C TRP A 56 5.25 11.10 -4.74
N PHE A 57 5.36 10.85 -3.43
CA PHE A 57 6.62 10.47 -2.78
C PHE A 57 7.04 9.02 -3.08
N MET A 58 6.15 8.20 -3.65
CA MET A 58 6.42 6.81 -4.06
C MET A 58 6.65 6.66 -5.55
N TYR A 59 6.53 7.73 -6.34
CA TYR A 59 6.54 7.63 -7.80
C TYR A 59 7.79 6.90 -8.34
N TYR A 60 8.95 7.16 -7.73
CA TYR A 60 10.25 6.57 -8.07
C TYR A 60 10.55 5.26 -7.33
N ALA A 61 9.64 4.79 -6.48
CA ALA A 61 9.83 3.53 -5.80
C ALA A 61 9.79 2.35 -6.79
N GLY A 62 9.30 2.48 -8.02
CA GLY A 62 9.33 1.37 -8.99
C GLY A 62 8.42 0.18 -8.65
N ASN A 63 7.65 0.28 -7.57
CA ASN A 63 6.66 -0.74 -7.20
C ASN A 63 5.45 -0.71 -8.17
N GLU A 64 4.82 -1.86 -8.34
CA GLU A 64 3.60 -2.04 -9.15
C GLU A 64 2.34 -1.68 -8.36
N ALA A 65 2.30 -2.11 -7.10
CA ALA A 65 1.31 -1.72 -6.12
C ALA A 65 1.98 -1.47 -4.76
N SER A 66 1.25 -0.88 -3.83
CA SER A 66 1.71 -0.73 -2.46
C SER A 66 0.56 -0.48 -1.49
N THR A 67 0.60 -1.21 -0.40
CA THR A 67 -0.30 -1.03 0.75
C THR A 67 0.35 -0.11 1.78
N MET A 68 -0.39 0.94 2.16
CA MET A 68 0.06 1.95 3.11
C MET A 68 -1.05 2.33 4.07
N PRO A 69 -0.73 2.81 5.27
CA PRO A 69 -1.73 3.44 6.11
C PRO A 69 -2.23 4.75 5.49
N ALA A 70 -3.49 5.07 5.74
CA ALA A 70 -4.03 6.38 5.44
C ALA A 70 -3.26 7.46 6.22
N THR A 71 -2.93 8.57 5.56
CA THR A 71 -2.09 9.63 6.14
C THR A 71 -2.71 10.25 7.41
N TYR A 72 -4.03 10.39 7.45
CA TYR A 72 -4.75 11.17 8.48
C TYR A 72 -5.76 10.37 9.28
N ASP A 73 -5.84 9.07 9.03
CA ASP A 73 -6.76 8.18 9.74
C ASP A 73 -5.95 7.16 10.53
N SER A 74 -6.41 6.80 11.72
CA SER A 74 -5.67 5.95 12.64
C SER A 74 -5.80 4.46 12.36
N HIS A 75 -6.77 4.05 11.51
CA HIS A 75 -7.03 2.64 11.23
C HIS A 75 -7.14 2.34 9.72
N SER A 76 -7.49 3.32 8.90
CA SER A 76 -7.70 3.13 7.47
C SER A 76 -6.41 2.79 6.74
N ILE A 77 -6.49 1.91 5.76
CA ILE A 77 -5.37 1.41 4.95
C ILE A 77 -5.71 1.67 3.49
N HIS A 78 -4.76 2.20 2.75
CA HIS A 78 -4.88 2.53 1.35
C HIS A 78 -3.98 1.61 0.53
N VAL A 79 -4.53 1.02 -0.53
CA VAL A 79 -3.81 0.21 -1.49
C VAL A 79 -3.71 1.00 -2.78
N TYR A 80 -2.49 1.28 -3.22
CA TYR A 80 -2.23 2.09 -4.42
C TYR A 80 -1.70 1.21 -5.54
N TYR A 81 -2.19 1.42 -6.76
CA TYR A 81 -1.66 0.77 -7.96
C TYR A 81 -1.02 1.78 -8.89
N ARG A 82 0.13 1.41 -9.47
CA ARG A 82 0.68 2.13 -10.61
C ARG A 82 -0.32 2.05 -11.76
N LYS A 83 -0.60 3.20 -12.39
CA LYS A 83 -1.63 3.32 -13.45
C LYS A 83 -1.52 2.23 -14.52
N SER A 84 -0.31 1.96 -15.01
CA SER A 84 -0.06 0.96 -16.05
C SER A 84 -0.14 -0.51 -15.59
N MET A 85 -0.27 -0.77 -14.28
CA MET A 85 -0.23 -2.12 -13.71
C MET A 85 -1.58 -2.55 -13.10
N TRP A 86 -2.56 -1.65 -13.03
CA TRP A 86 -3.91 -2.01 -12.60
C TRP A 86 -4.59 -2.81 -13.71
N SER A 87 -4.66 -4.13 -13.53
CA SER A 87 -5.36 -5.06 -14.43
C SER A 87 -6.25 -6.01 -13.62
N PRO A 88 -7.40 -5.53 -13.12
CA PRO A 88 -8.28 -6.33 -12.23
C PRO A 88 -8.94 -7.53 -12.92
N HIS A 89 -8.68 -7.75 -14.22
CA HIS A 89 -9.21 -8.87 -15.01
C HIS A 89 -8.13 -9.86 -15.42
N SER A 90 -6.86 -9.58 -15.15
CA SER A 90 -5.82 -10.56 -15.33
C SER A 90 -5.57 -11.31 -14.03
N ILE A 91 -5.20 -12.59 -14.16
CA ILE A 91 -4.77 -13.42 -13.04
C ILE A 91 -3.65 -12.72 -12.24
N ARG A 92 -2.70 -12.10 -12.95
CA ARG A 92 -1.61 -11.33 -12.33
C ARG A 92 -2.12 -10.13 -11.53
N GLY A 93 -3.08 -9.36 -12.05
CA GLY A 93 -3.60 -8.21 -11.32
C GLY A 93 -4.44 -8.62 -10.12
N ILE A 94 -5.23 -9.69 -10.24
CA ILE A 94 -5.97 -10.27 -9.10
C ILE A 94 -4.98 -10.80 -8.05
N SER A 95 -3.93 -11.51 -8.44
CA SER A 95 -2.90 -11.99 -7.50
C SER A 95 -2.18 -10.83 -6.82
N THR A 96 -1.89 -9.75 -7.55
CA THR A 96 -1.33 -8.51 -6.97
C THR A 96 -2.28 -7.91 -5.93
N VAL A 97 -3.59 -7.89 -6.18
CA VAL A 97 -4.58 -7.41 -5.19
C VAL A 97 -4.56 -8.28 -3.95
N VAL A 98 -4.48 -9.61 -4.10
CA VAL A 98 -4.36 -10.55 -2.99
C VAL A 98 -3.09 -10.29 -2.18
N HIS A 99 -1.93 -10.10 -2.83
CA HIS A 99 -0.66 -9.74 -2.19
C HIS A 99 -0.80 -8.47 -1.34
N GLU A 100 -1.35 -7.41 -1.92
CA GLU A 100 -1.52 -6.15 -1.20
C GLU A 100 -2.52 -6.27 -0.04
N CYS A 101 -3.61 -7.02 -0.21
CA CYS A 101 -4.54 -7.31 0.88
C CYS A 101 -3.91 -8.15 1.99
N PHE A 102 -2.87 -8.93 1.69
CA PHE A 102 -2.12 -9.64 2.71
C PHE A 102 -1.39 -8.66 3.63
N HIS A 103 -0.83 -7.59 3.05
CA HIS A 103 -0.25 -6.51 3.84
C HIS A 103 -1.30 -5.79 4.69
N VAL A 104 -2.55 -5.64 4.23
CA VAL A 104 -3.65 -5.10 5.06
C VAL A 104 -3.82 -5.94 6.33
N MET A 105 -3.84 -7.27 6.20
CA MET A 105 -3.91 -8.18 7.35
C MET A 105 -2.67 -8.02 8.26
N GLN A 106 -1.48 -7.92 7.68
CA GLN A 106 -0.25 -7.72 8.46
C GLN A 106 -0.23 -6.37 9.20
N PHE A 107 -0.80 -5.30 8.61
CA PHE A 107 -0.98 -4.02 9.30
C PHE A 107 -1.82 -4.21 10.56
N ARG A 108 -2.94 -4.96 10.47
CA ARG A 108 -3.82 -5.24 11.62
C ARG A 108 -3.15 -6.10 12.68
N GLN A 109 -2.33 -7.07 12.29
CA GLN A 109 -1.59 -7.88 13.26
C GLN A 109 -0.62 -7.07 14.12
N VAL A 110 -0.17 -5.91 13.63
CA VAL A 110 0.73 -5.02 14.37
C VAL A 110 -0.08 -3.93 15.07
N LEU A 111 -0.25 -4.08 16.39
CA LEU A 111 -1.00 -3.13 17.24
C LEU A 111 -2.43 -2.85 16.75
N ASP A 112 -3.11 -3.87 16.20
CA ASP A 112 -4.47 -3.74 15.64
C ASP A 112 -4.58 -2.74 14.48
N GLY A 113 -3.45 -2.46 13.80
CA GLY A 113 -3.37 -1.43 12.77
C GLY A 113 -3.43 0.00 13.31
N TRP A 114 -3.35 0.18 14.63
CA TRP A 114 -3.41 1.49 15.27
C TRP A 114 -2.15 2.31 15.01
N GLY A 115 -2.35 3.59 14.71
CA GLY A 115 -1.31 4.62 14.69
C GLY A 115 -1.54 5.62 13.56
N LEU A 116 -0.75 6.70 13.55
CA LEU A 116 -1.00 7.82 12.65
C LEU A 116 -0.12 7.74 11.40
N GLY A 117 -0.74 7.55 10.23
CA GLY A 117 -0.06 7.59 8.93
C GLY A 117 1.23 6.79 8.90
N PHE A 118 2.33 7.42 8.50
CA PHE A 118 3.65 6.79 8.36
C PHE A 118 4.25 6.24 9.66
N PHE A 119 3.65 6.57 10.81
CA PHE A 119 4.16 6.21 12.13
C PHE A 119 3.53 4.93 12.67
N ARG A 120 2.66 4.31 11.88
CA ARG A 120 2.23 2.95 12.17
C ARG A 120 3.42 2.03 12.20
N PHE A 121 3.48 1.24 13.25
CA PHE A 121 4.66 0.44 13.58
C PHE A 121 5.01 -0.59 12.51
N PHE A 122 4.01 -1.07 11.77
CA PHE A 122 4.22 -1.90 10.58
C PHE A 122 5.18 -1.25 9.58
N LEU A 123 5.06 0.05 9.29
CA LEU A 123 5.95 0.72 8.34
C LEU A 123 7.37 0.83 8.86
N VAL A 124 7.54 1.06 10.17
CA VAL A 124 8.87 1.05 10.81
C VAL A 124 9.52 -0.32 10.61
N LEU A 125 8.76 -1.39 10.83
CA LEU A 125 9.21 -2.76 10.63
C LEU A 125 9.54 -3.03 9.15
N TYR A 126 8.67 -2.60 8.24
CA TYR A 126 8.85 -2.73 6.80
C TYR A 126 10.12 -2.03 6.31
N PHE A 127 10.30 -0.75 6.63
CA PHE A 127 11.48 0.00 6.18
C PHE A 127 12.77 -0.50 6.83
N SER A 128 12.71 -0.97 8.08
CA SER A 128 13.85 -1.63 8.72
C SER A 128 14.23 -2.92 7.99
N GLY A 129 13.21 -3.69 7.56
CA GLY A 129 13.31 -4.84 6.65
C GLY A 129 14.06 -4.50 5.37
N TYR A 130 13.55 -3.48 4.71
CA TYR A 130 14.05 -2.99 3.44
C TYR A 130 15.50 -2.53 3.54
N ALA A 131 15.84 -1.77 4.59
CA ALA A 131 17.19 -1.27 4.80
C ALA A 131 18.20 -2.40 5.03
N SER A 132 17.77 -3.51 5.65
CA SER A 132 18.65 -4.63 6.01
C SER A 132 18.81 -5.64 4.87
N LEU A 133 17.74 -5.90 4.10
CA LEU A 133 17.66 -7.01 3.15
C LEU A 133 17.36 -6.57 1.70
N GLY A 134 17.17 -5.26 1.49
CA GLY A 134 16.79 -4.67 0.20
C GLY A 134 15.41 -5.09 -0.28
N ARG A 135 15.13 -4.79 -1.56
CA ARG A 135 14.01 -5.39 -2.31
C ARG A 135 14.36 -6.79 -2.74
N SER A 136 14.10 -7.75 -1.88
CA SER A 136 14.23 -9.15 -2.26
C SER A 136 13.09 -9.95 -1.66
N ARG A 137 12.79 -11.11 -2.25
CA ARG A 137 11.94 -12.14 -1.62
C ARG A 137 12.52 -12.66 -0.29
N LYS A 138 13.64 -12.13 0.20
CA LYS A 138 14.18 -12.38 1.54
C LYS A 138 13.65 -11.38 2.57
N HIS A 139 12.97 -10.31 2.15
CA HIS A 139 12.37 -9.34 3.04
C HIS A 139 11.27 -10.00 3.86
N LEU A 140 11.44 -10.03 5.18
CA LEU A 140 10.64 -10.87 6.07
C LEU A 140 9.14 -10.55 6.09
N ILE A 141 8.76 -9.30 5.76
CA ILE A 141 7.35 -8.91 5.64
C ILE A 141 6.78 -9.22 4.25
N GLU A 142 7.61 -9.19 3.20
CA GLU A 142 7.18 -9.40 1.81
C GLU A 142 7.13 -10.89 1.45
N LEU A 143 8.04 -11.69 2.01
CA LEU A 143 8.12 -13.12 1.72
C LEU A 143 6.79 -13.85 1.98
N PRO A 144 6.10 -13.65 3.12
CA PRO A 144 4.79 -14.26 3.33
C PRO A 144 3.73 -13.79 2.32
N ALA A 145 3.73 -12.50 1.96
CA ALA A 145 2.80 -11.96 0.97
C ALA A 145 3.04 -12.58 -0.41
N PHE A 146 4.30 -12.68 -0.86
CA PHE A 146 4.65 -13.38 -2.10
C PHE A 146 4.32 -14.88 -2.06
N THR A 147 4.49 -15.51 -0.90
CA THR A 147 4.14 -16.93 -0.74
C THR A 147 2.64 -17.13 -0.88
N GLU A 148 1.84 -16.22 -0.32
CA GLU A 148 0.38 -16.25 -0.48
C GLU A 148 -0.03 -15.94 -1.92
N GLU A 149 0.59 -14.94 -2.55
CA GLU A 149 0.38 -14.62 -3.96
C GLU A 149 0.64 -15.82 -4.87
N ASP A 150 1.78 -16.50 -4.68
CA ASP A 150 2.17 -17.64 -5.51
C ASP A 150 1.18 -18.81 -5.34
N LYS A 151 0.74 -19.11 -4.10
CA LYS A 151 -0.29 -20.14 -3.82
C LYS A 151 -1.64 -19.79 -4.44
N PHE A 152 -2.06 -18.54 -4.27
CA PHE A 152 -3.29 -18.03 -4.86
C PHE A 152 -3.24 -18.16 -6.38
N ARG A 153 -2.18 -17.67 -7.00
CA ARG A 153 -2.02 -17.70 -8.46
C ARG A 153 -2.05 -19.11 -9.00
N GLU A 154 -1.28 -20.04 -8.42
CA GLU A 154 -1.25 -21.44 -8.87
C GLU A 154 -2.65 -22.07 -8.81
N CYS A 155 -3.36 -21.92 -7.70
CA CYS A 155 -4.68 -22.52 -7.55
C CYS A 155 -5.74 -21.86 -8.44
N PHE A 156 -5.69 -20.53 -8.55
CA PHE A 156 -6.61 -19.77 -9.37
C PHE A 156 -6.41 -20.07 -10.87
N GLU A 157 -5.16 -20.15 -11.34
CA GLU A 157 -4.83 -20.59 -12.70
C GLU A 157 -5.39 -21.98 -13.02
N ASN A 158 -5.24 -22.93 -12.09
CA ASN A 158 -5.79 -24.27 -12.26
C ASN A 158 -7.33 -24.27 -12.32
N ALA A 159 -7.99 -23.50 -11.44
CA ALA A 159 -9.45 -23.38 -11.43
C ALA A 159 -9.99 -22.79 -12.76
N VAL A 160 -9.31 -21.80 -13.31
CA VAL A 160 -9.67 -21.15 -14.58
C VAL A 160 -9.39 -22.06 -15.77
N ALA A 161 -8.27 -22.77 -15.78
CA ALA A 161 -7.93 -23.73 -16.83
C ALA A 161 -8.96 -24.86 -16.95
N GLU A 162 -9.48 -25.36 -15.84
CA GLU A 162 -10.52 -26.40 -15.83
C GLU A 162 -11.85 -25.93 -16.43
N LEU A 163 -12.14 -24.62 -16.42
CA LEU A 163 -13.33 -24.03 -17.03
C LEU A 163 -13.17 -23.78 -18.54
N SER A 164 -12.01 -24.15 -19.11
CA SER A 164 -11.67 -23.92 -20.52
C SER A 164 -11.82 -22.45 -20.93
N ILE A 165 -11.54 -21.53 -20.01
CA ILE A 165 -11.53 -20.09 -20.28
C ILE A 165 -10.26 -19.80 -21.09
N THR A 166 -10.44 -19.33 -22.32
CA THR A 166 -9.34 -19.07 -23.25
C THR A 166 -8.90 -17.61 -23.26
N ASP A 167 -9.82 -16.67 -22.96
CA ASP A 167 -9.48 -15.26 -22.76
C ASP A 167 -10.00 -14.77 -21.39
N PRO A 168 -9.15 -14.73 -20.36
CA PRO A 168 -9.55 -14.29 -19.04
C PRO A 168 -10.09 -12.85 -19.01
N GLU A 169 -9.61 -11.95 -19.88
CA GLU A 169 -10.03 -10.54 -19.80
C GLU A 169 -11.48 -10.31 -20.26
N GLU A 170 -11.98 -11.13 -21.19
CA GLU A 170 -13.35 -11.04 -21.72
C GLU A 170 -14.30 -12.03 -21.01
N ASP A 171 -13.86 -13.26 -20.75
CA ASP A 171 -14.71 -14.35 -20.24
C ASP A 171 -14.96 -14.27 -18.72
N PHE A 172 -14.08 -13.60 -17.94
CA PHE A 172 -14.23 -13.61 -16.48
C PHE A 172 -15.54 -13.01 -16.02
N TYR A 173 -16.05 -11.98 -16.69
CA TYR A 173 -17.28 -11.33 -16.29
C TYR A 173 -18.52 -12.16 -16.61
N GLU A 174 -18.54 -12.85 -17.75
CA GLU A 174 -19.68 -13.69 -18.12
C GLU A 174 -19.75 -14.97 -17.28
N ARG A 175 -18.59 -15.46 -16.83
CA ARG A 175 -18.47 -16.72 -16.09
C ARG A 175 -18.01 -16.56 -14.65
N HIS A 176 -18.13 -15.36 -14.07
CA HIS A 176 -17.59 -15.06 -12.74
C HIS A 176 -18.12 -16.02 -11.66
N GLU A 177 -19.42 -16.35 -11.68
CA GLU A 177 -20.01 -17.29 -10.73
C GLU A 177 -19.38 -18.68 -10.82
N ALA A 178 -19.20 -19.21 -12.04
CA ALA A 178 -18.58 -20.51 -12.26
C ALA A 178 -17.10 -20.52 -11.83
N VAL A 179 -16.38 -19.42 -12.08
CA VAL A 179 -14.99 -19.25 -11.63
C VAL A 179 -14.91 -19.21 -10.12
N LEU A 180 -15.79 -18.47 -9.44
CA LEU A 180 -15.83 -18.39 -7.98
C LEU A 180 -16.22 -19.71 -7.34
N GLU A 181 -17.22 -20.41 -7.88
CA GLU A 181 -17.61 -21.73 -7.39
C GLU A 181 -16.44 -22.72 -7.52
N LYS A 182 -15.78 -22.71 -8.68
CA LYS A 182 -14.63 -23.58 -8.92
C LYS A 182 -13.45 -23.23 -8.01
N PHE A 183 -13.17 -21.95 -7.84
CA PHE A 183 -12.14 -21.46 -6.93
C PHE A 183 -12.46 -21.86 -5.48
N ALA A 184 -13.68 -21.64 -5.00
CA ALA A 184 -14.09 -22.02 -3.65
C ALA A 184 -13.95 -23.54 -3.41
N ALA A 185 -14.28 -24.37 -4.41
CA ALA A 185 -14.14 -25.82 -4.34
C ALA A 185 -12.67 -26.27 -4.33
N SER A 186 -11.85 -25.78 -5.26
CA SER A 186 -10.47 -26.23 -5.45
C SER A 186 -9.46 -25.57 -4.51
N CYS A 187 -9.75 -24.35 -4.04
CA CYS A 187 -8.82 -23.49 -3.31
C CYS A 187 -9.24 -23.24 -1.85
N SER A 188 -10.13 -24.06 -1.30
CA SER A 188 -10.59 -23.98 0.11
C SER A 188 -9.49 -24.02 1.17
N HIS A 189 -8.28 -24.47 0.80
CA HIS A 189 -7.10 -24.51 1.66
C HIS A 189 -6.30 -23.19 1.67
N ILE A 190 -6.61 -22.26 0.77
CA ILE A 190 -6.01 -20.92 0.71
C ILE A 190 -6.70 -20.06 1.76
N SER A 191 -6.32 -20.29 3.01
CA SER A 191 -6.59 -19.37 4.09
C SER A 191 -5.24 -18.82 4.54
N PRO A 192 -4.98 -17.52 4.35
CA PRO A 192 -3.71 -16.93 4.74
C PRO A 192 -3.51 -17.19 6.23
N HIS A 193 -2.53 -18.01 6.58
CA HIS A 193 -2.22 -18.23 7.98
C HIS A 193 -1.80 -16.90 8.58
N ALA A 194 -2.31 -16.61 9.78
CA ALA A 194 -1.92 -15.40 10.48
C ALA A 194 -0.40 -15.39 10.60
N TYR A 195 0.25 -14.51 9.84
CA TYR A 195 1.69 -14.35 9.93
C TYR A 195 1.95 -13.64 11.25
N ASN A 196 2.25 -14.41 12.29
CA ASN A 196 2.58 -13.84 13.59
C ASN A 196 3.92 -13.11 13.41
N ILE A 197 3.84 -11.82 13.05
CA ILE A 197 4.99 -10.92 12.96
C ILE A 197 5.53 -10.84 14.38
N ASN A 198 6.45 -11.75 14.70
CA ASN A 198 7.15 -11.71 15.96
C ASN A 198 8.09 -10.52 15.87
N TYR A 199 7.60 -9.38 16.39
CA TYR A 199 8.32 -8.12 16.44
C TYR A 199 9.78 -8.32 16.85
N TRP A 200 10.04 -9.14 17.87
CA TRP A 200 11.38 -9.39 18.37
C TRP A 200 12.24 -10.16 17.39
N GLN A 201 11.69 -11.17 16.71
CA GLN A 201 12.41 -11.88 15.65
C GLN A 201 12.76 -10.95 14.49
N LEU A 202 11.83 -10.07 14.11
CA LEU A 202 12.06 -9.09 13.07
C LEU A 202 13.14 -8.08 13.49
N MET A 203 13.03 -7.46 14.66
CA MET A 203 14.07 -6.56 15.18
C MET A 203 15.45 -7.24 15.31
N HIS A 204 15.47 -8.53 15.69
CA HIS A 204 16.70 -9.33 15.73
C HIS A 204 17.31 -9.56 14.35
N ALA A 205 16.49 -9.82 13.33
CA ALA A 205 16.96 -10.00 11.95
C ALA A 205 17.44 -8.68 11.31
N LEU A 206 16.90 -7.54 11.76
CA LEU A 206 17.13 -6.21 11.19
C LEU A 206 18.25 -5.41 11.88
N THR A 207 19.06 -6.09 12.69
CA THR A 207 20.30 -5.54 13.26
C THR A 207 21.53 -6.34 12.82
N PRO A 208 21.85 -6.43 11.51
CA PRO A 208 23.02 -7.17 11.05
C PRO A 208 24.26 -6.33 11.30
N GLY A 209 24.95 -6.58 12.43
CA GLY A 209 26.23 -5.94 12.75
C GLY A 209 26.50 -5.77 14.24
N ALA A 210 25.48 -5.46 15.05
CA ALA A 210 25.63 -5.36 16.51
C ALA A 210 25.80 -6.74 17.21
N PHE A 211 25.64 -7.83 16.45
CA PHE A 211 25.49 -9.19 16.94
C PHE A 211 26.68 -10.11 16.65
N ARG A 212 27.77 -9.62 16.03
CA ARG A 212 29.05 -10.37 15.96
C ARG A 212 29.89 -10.26 17.23
N ILE A 213 29.43 -9.52 18.24
CA ILE A 213 30.08 -9.46 19.55
C ILE A 213 29.55 -10.66 20.36
N GLY A 214 30.38 -11.68 20.58
CA GLY A 214 30.02 -12.95 21.24
C GLY A 214 29.59 -12.85 22.72
N ASN A 215 29.33 -11.66 23.25
CA ASN A 215 29.03 -11.44 24.66
C ASN A 215 27.58 -10.99 24.88
N HIS A 216 26.75 -11.92 25.38
CA HIS A 216 25.31 -11.77 25.56
C HIS A 216 24.90 -10.63 26.53
N LYS A 217 25.79 -10.20 27.44
CA LYS A 217 25.55 -9.06 28.34
C LYS A 217 25.70 -7.72 27.62
N LEU A 218 26.73 -7.56 26.80
CA LEU A 218 26.97 -6.33 26.03
C LEU A 218 25.85 -6.08 25.00
N ARG A 219 25.32 -7.17 24.45
CA ARG A 219 24.16 -7.23 23.54
C ARG A 219 22.92 -6.55 24.13
N ARG A 220 22.61 -6.78 25.41
CA ARG A 220 21.46 -6.13 26.09
C ARG A 220 21.69 -4.65 26.38
N ILE A 221 22.94 -4.27 26.68
CA ILE A 221 23.30 -2.91 27.07
C ILE A 221 23.30 -1.95 25.87
N LEU A 222 23.74 -2.41 24.68
CA LEU A 222 23.86 -1.57 23.48
C LEU A 222 22.62 -1.57 22.58
N PHE A 223 21.82 -2.64 22.60
CA PHE A 223 20.62 -2.76 21.77
C PHE A 223 19.52 -1.79 22.18
N PHE A 224 19.29 -1.62 23.49
CA PHE A 224 18.23 -0.74 24.00
C PHE A 224 18.47 0.75 23.67
N PRO A 225 19.68 1.32 23.85
CA PRO A 225 19.98 2.70 23.43
C PRO A 225 19.89 2.91 21.92
N TRP A 226 20.34 1.94 21.10
CA TRP A 226 20.24 2.03 19.64
C TRP A 226 18.78 2.06 19.16
N MET A 227 17.97 1.13 19.68
CA MET A 227 16.52 1.09 19.45
C MET A 227 15.84 2.37 19.89
N LEU A 228 16.16 2.85 21.09
CA LEU A 228 15.60 4.09 21.62
C LEU A 228 15.99 5.28 20.74
N THR A 229 17.24 5.34 20.29
CA THR A 229 17.72 6.39 19.37
C THR A 229 16.97 6.34 18.05
N TRP A 230 16.74 5.16 17.47
CA TRP A 230 16.03 5.03 16.20
C TRP A 230 14.55 5.39 16.32
N ASN A 231 13.90 4.99 17.42
CA ASN A 231 12.53 5.40 17.71
C ASN A 231 12.42 6.91 17.97
N ILE A 232 13.39 7.52 18.66
CA ILE A 232 13.45 8.97 18.86
C ILE A 232 13.66 9.70 17.54
N ILE A 233 14.57 9.23 16.69
CA ILE A 233 14.83 9.83 15.36
C ILE A 233 13.60 9.72 14.49
N ALA A 234 12.98 8.54 14.42
CA ALA A 234 11.74 8.32 13.69
C ALA A 234 10.66 9.28 14.22
N PHE A 235 10.36 9.23 15.51
CA PHE A 235 9.37 10.10 16.17
C PHE A 235 9.67 11.61 16.03
N SER A 236 10.93 12.02 16.00
CA SER A 236 11.29 13.43 15.82
C SER A 236 11.08 13.86 14.36
N ALA A 237 11.52 13.04 13.40
CA ALA A 237 11.29 13.29 11.97
C ALA A 237 9.79 13.32 11.64
N THR A 238 9.03 12.43 12.27
CA THR A 238 7.58 12.37 12.28
C THR A 238 6.91 13.68 12.69
N VAL A 239 7.19 14.13 13.92
CA VAL A 239 6.61 15.34 14.49
C VAL A 239 7.01 16.54 13.65
N PHE A 240 8.27 16.58 13.20
CA PHE A 240 8.75 17.62 12.30
C PHE A 240 7.98 17.66 10.98
N ILE A 241 7.75 16.52 10.32
CA ILE A 241 6.95 16.45 9.08
C ILE A 241 5.48 16.84 9.34
N ALA A 242 4.89 16.39 10.45
CA ALA A 242 3.51 16.73 10.82
C ALA A 242 3.31 18.22 11.08
N ILE A 243 4.32 18.92 11.61
CA ILE A 243 4.30 20.37 11.81
C ILE A 243 4.60 21.11 10.49
N LEU A 244 5.58 20.63 9.73
CA LEU A 244 6.03 21.30 8.50
C LEU A 244 4.98 21.22 7.39
N LYS A 245 4.22 20.13 7.31
CA LYS A 245 3.20 19.91 6.28
C LYS A 245 2.11 20.98 6.24
N PRO A 246 1.36 21.29 7.32
CA PRO A 246 0.34 22.34 7.29
C PRO A 246 0.93 23.73 7.03
N ILE A 247 2.17 23.98 7.44
CA ILE A 247 2.89 25.21 7.11
C ILE A 247 3.14 25.29 5.60
N LEU A 248 3.64 24.19 5.00
CA LEU A 248 3.88 24.11 3.56
C LEU A 248 2.58 24.23 2.76
N GLU A 249 1.52 23.55 3.19
CA GLU A 249 0.17 23.65 2.61
C GLU A 249 -0.38 25.07 2.69
N GLY A 250 -0.21 25.75 3.83
CA GLY A 250 -0.57 27.15 4.01
C GLY A 250 0.18 28.10 3.08
N ILE A 251 1.50 27.91 2.92
CA ILE A 251 2.33 28.69 1.98
C ILE A 251 1.84 28.47 0.53
N LEU A 252 1.57 27.23 0.15
CA LEU A 252 1.09 26.90 -1.20
C LEU A 252 -0.30 27.48 -1.49
N LEU A 253 -1.23 27.40 -0.53
CA LEU A 253 -2.56 28.00 -0.64
C LEU A 253 -2.50 29.52 -0.73
N PHE A 254 -1.65 30.16 0.08
CA PHE A 254 -1.45 31.60 0.04
C PHE A 254 -0.84 32.05 -1.30
N GLY A 255 0.19 31.33 -1.79
CA GLY A 255 0.78 31.58 -3.10
C GLY A 255 -0.24 31.42 -4.24
N TYR A 256 -1.09 30.39 -4.17
CA TYR A 256 -2.19 30.19 -5.12
C TYR A 256 -3.20 31.34 -5.09
N PHE A 257 -3.58 31.82 -3.90
CA PHE A 257 -4.48 32.97 -3.73
C PHE A 257 -3.90 34.26 -4.34
N ILE A 258 -2.60 34.52 -4.14
CA ILE A 258 -1.90 35.65 -4.77
C ILE A 258 -1.95 35.54 -6.31
N LEU A 259 -1.66 34.36 -6.86
CA LEU A 259 -1.68 34.14 -8.30
C LEU A 259 -3.07 34.34 -8.90
N LEU A 260 -4.13 33.84 -8.23
CA LEU A 260 -5.50 34.07 -8.65
C LEU A 260 -5.89 35.55 -8.60
N SER A 261 -5.51 36.24 -7.52
CA SER A 261 -5.78 37.67 -7.35
C SER A 261 -5.09 38.50 -8.43
N ALA A 262 -3.81 38.21 -8.72
CA ALA A 262 -3.06 38.87 -9.78
C ALA A 262 -3.66 38.59 -11.17
N ALA A 263 -4.09 37.36 -11.44
CA ALA A 263 -4.77 37.02 -12.69
C ALA A 263 -6.11 37.76 -12.84
N GLY A 264 -6.88 37.90 -11.75
CA GLY A 264 -8.11 38.68 -11.72
C GLY A 264 -7.86 40.16 -12.01
N VAL A 265 -6.87 40.77 -11.36
CA VAL A 265 -6.47 42.17 -11.62
C VAL A 265 -6.01 42.37 -13.06
N LEU A 266 -5.16 41.48 -13.59
CA LEU A 266 -4.73 41.55 -14.99
C LEU A 266 -5.89 41.40 -15.98
N SER A 267 -6.90 40.60 -15.65
CA SER A 267 -8.10 40.48 -16.50
C SER A 267 -8.98 41.74 -16.50
N LEU A 268 -8.97 42.50 -15.41
CA LEU A 268 -9.67 43.79 -15.30
C LEU A 268 -8.94 44.93 -16.02
N ILE A 269 -7.60 44.87 -16.07
CA ILE A 269 -6.76 45.89 -16.75
C ILE A 269 -6.62 45.59 -18.26
N GLY A 270 -6.80 44.33 -18.67
CA GLY A 270 -6.79 43.90 -20.07
C GLY A 270 -8.11 44.06 -20.82
N MET A 271 -9.07 44.81 -20.24
CA MET A 271 -10.23 45.40 -20.90
C MET A 271 -9.93 46.86 -21.25
#